data_AF-A0A925Y3H3-F1
#
_entry.id   AF-A0A925Y3H3-F1
#
_cell.length_a   1.000
_cell.length_b   1.000
_cell.length_c   1.000
_cell.angle_alpha   90.00
_cell.angle_beta   90.00
_cell.angle_gamma   90.00
#
_symmetry.space_group_name_H-M   'P 1'
#
loop_
_entity.id
_entity.type
_entity.pdbx_description
1 polymer ?
#
loop_
_entity_poly.entity_id
_entity_poly.type
_entity_poly.pdbx_seq_one_letter_code
_entity_poly.pdbx_strand_id
1 'polypeptide(L)'
;MNGGAASIVMLGTNTQLSFDNNATTGIFASAGGAIQGGVGAAMQFLTATGASEDVGTADDTTLTIQVKISGGSFESWGGADNAGVVVLTNYQNDFTLLRITSGIVSSPAIGNSGSAGPLGTDGVIDLNANYDSATAATLRYTGNGETTNKGLNLFNGSGTAKLEANNPTGLFKMTGSVVSSSSPKTLQLAGTGVAEIFGNINETSGINAVSVRKTGEGTWTLGGTNGFTGTTTVDAGILAVTGNALPNNGQLSIHGGKVEVIGSESVGSLFFDGTQQLAGTWGSTLSTATFKDDGHFSGTGVLVVANGPTDSYTPWIESLIYNSPALTATQKLPNADPDNDGVSNIMEFVLGGNPVVSSSAILPMQTLDATSLVLTFKRRDSSESGTFLTAQVSDNLTSWTNIPAIPIGPSPSAFTSIVENVGNADDDVTVRIPRNGSSKRFVRLSVMK
;
A
#
# COMPACT_ATOMS: atom_id res chain seq x y z
N MET A 1 -25.70 22.13 -13.38
CA MET A 1 -26.11 23.01 -12.26
C MET A 1 -25.00 24.04 -12.07
N ASN A 2 -25.24 25.30 -12.44
CA ASN A 2 -24.23 26.38 -12.43
C ASN A 2 -24.49 27.45 -11.36
N GLY A 3 -25.32 27.15 -10.36
CA GLY A 3 -25.37 27.97 -9.16
C GLY A 3 -24.26 27.55 -8.20
N GLY A 4 -23.80 28.43 -7.31
CA GLY A 4 -22.72 28.12 -6.35
C GLY A 4 -23.03 26.93 -5.42
N ALA A 5 -22.08 26.57 -4.55
CA ALA A 5 -22.13 25.34 -3.75
C ALA A 5 -23.39 25.12 -2.87
N ALA A 6 -24.15 26.17 -2.56
CA ALA A 6 -25.42 26.07 -1.81
C ALA A 6 -26.65 25.88 -2.71
N SER A 7 -26.48 25.67 -4.02
CA SER A 7 -27.59 25.57 -4.96
C SER A 7 -28.35 24.27 -4.79
N ILE A 8 -29.68 24.37 -4.76
CA ILE A 8 -30.56 23.23 -4.60
C ILE A 8 -31.53 23.18 -5.78
N VAL A 9 -31.61 22.01 -6.43
CA VAL A 9 -32.74 21.64 -7.29
C VAL A 9 -33.75 20.92 -6.41
N MET A 10 -34.92 21.53 -6.22
CA MET A 10 -36.01 20.98 -5.41
C MET A 10 -37.08 20.37 -6.30
N LEU A 11 -37.30 19.05 -6.19
CA LEU A 11 -38.40 18.34 -6.84
C LEU A 11 -39.66 18.39 -5.94
N GLY A 12 -40.82 18.61 -6.54
CA GLY A 12 -42.10 18.60 -5.83
C GLY A 12 -42.50 17.20 -5.35
N THR A 13 -43.42 17.13 -4.40
CA THR A 13 -44.03 15.87 -3.93
C THR A 13 -44.62 15.08 -5.11
N ASN A 14 -44.34 13.77 -5.18
CA ASN A 14 -44.79 12.87 -6.25
C ASN A 14 -44.44 13.37 -7.68
N THR A 15 -43.36 14.11 -7.84
CA THR A 15 -42.86 14.52 -9.16
C THR A 15 -41.72 13.61 -9.62
N GLN A 16 -41.62 13.46 -10.94
CA GLN A 16 -40.55 12.70 -11.58
C GLN A 16 -39.76 13.64 -12.50
N LEU A 17 -38.44 13.67 -12.33
CA LEU A 17 -37.53 14.28 -13.29
C LEU A 17 -36.87 13.17 -14.11
N SER A 18 -37.23 13.10 -15.39
CA SER A 18 -36.78 12.05 -16.29
C SER A 18 -35.54 12.47 -17.09
N PHE A 19 -34.55 11.59 -17.15
CA PHE A 19 -33.32 11.77 -17.93
C PHE A 19 -33.20 10.67 -18.98
N ASP A 20 -33.05 11.09 -20.23
CA ASP A 20 -32.73 10.23 -21.36
C ASP A 20 -31.66 10.95 -22.20
N ASN A 21 -30.40 10.65 -21.88
CA ASN A 21 -29.24 11.34 -22.47
C ASN A 21 -28.41 10.42 -23.37
N ASN A 22 -28.81 9.15 -23.56
CA ASN A 22 -28.14 8.18 -24.41
C ASN A 22 -26.59 8.19 -24.28
N ALA A 23 -26.08 8.20 -23.04
CA ALA A 23 -24.64 8.29 -22.70
C ALA A 23 -23.92 9.59 -23.14
N THR A 24 -24.62 10.73 -23.10
CA THR A 24 -24.01 12.08 -23.08
C THR A 24 -24.12 12.68 -21.67
N THR A 25 -23.40 13.77 -21.38
CA THR A 25 -23.42 14.37 -20.04
C THR A 25 -24.85 14.74 -19.59
N GLY A 26 -25.40 14.03 -18.61
CA GLY A 26 -26.77 14.22 -18.12
C GLY A 26 -26.84 15.29 -17.04
N ILE A 27 -26.21 15.04 -15.89
CA ILE A 27 -26.18 15.96 -14.74
C ILE A 27 -24.73 16.30 -14.44
N PHE A 28 -24.33 17.55 -14.71
CA PHE A 28 -23.04 18.07 -14.28
C PHE A 28 -23.19 19.30 -13.40
N ALA A 29 -22.62 19.29 -12.19
CA ALA A 29 -22.61 20.42 -11.28
C ALA A 29 -21.24 21.14 -11.32
N SER A 30 -21.20 22.39 -11.79
CA SER A 30 -19.92 23.11 -11.93
C SER A 30 -19.38 23.65 -10.60
N ALA A 31 -20.22 23.69 -9.56
CA ALA A 31 -19.88 24.20 -8.24
C ALA A 31 -20.43 23.32 -7.11
N GLY A 32 -20.85 22.09 -7.41
CA GLY A 32 -21.57 21.22 -6.48
C GLY A 32 -23.04 21.63 -6.26
N GLY A 33 -23.58 21.29 -5.09
CA GLY A 33 -24.96 21.58 -4.69
C GLY A 33 -25.73 20.34 -4.26
N ALA A 34 -27.07 20.42 -4.29
CA ALA A 34 -27.92 19.29 -3.94
C ALA A 34 -29.13 19.13 -4.87
N ILE A 35 -29.56 17.89 -5.06
CA ILE A 35 -30.85 17.53 -5.65
C ILE A 35 -31.69 16.88 -4.55
N GLN A 36 -32.78 17.55 -4.20
CA GLN A 36 -33.66 17.19 -3.10
C GLN A 36 -35.11 17.15 -3.58
N GLY A 37 -36.01 16.57 -2.78
CA GLY A 37 -37.41 16.52 -3.17
C GLY A 37 -38.33 16.11 -2.04
N GLY A 38 -39.62 16.44 -2.22
CA GLY A 38 -40.68 16.00 -1.34
C GLY A 38 -40.91 14.49 -1.36
N VAL A 39 -41.84 14.01 -0.54
CA VAL A 39 -42.21 12.59 -0.49
C VAL A 39 -42.60 12.11 -1.89
N GLY A 40 -42.07 10.94 -2.30
CA GLY A 40 -42.34 10.36 -3.61
C GLY A 40 -41.69 11.07 -4.79
N ALA A 41 -40.85 12.09 -4.57
CA ALA A 41 -40.05 12.69 -5.62
C ALA A 41 -38.95 11.73 -6.09
N ALA A 42 -38.79 11.60 -7.40
CA ALA A 42 -37.79 10.71 -7.99
C ALA A 42 -37.11 11.33 -9.22
N MET A 43 -35.87 10.93 -9.44
CA MET A 43 -35.24 10.98 -10.76
C MET A 43 -35.45 9.64 -11.44
N GLN A 44 -35.85 9.67 -12.72
CA GLN A 44 -36.03 8.48 -13.53
C GLN A 44 -34.97 8.44 -14.62
N PHE A 45 -34.19 7.39 -14.59
CA PHE A 45 -33.19 7.05 -15.60
C PHE A 45 -33.87 6.12 -16.61
N LEU A 46 -33.82 6.52 -17.88
CA LEU A 46 -34.55 5.92 -19.00
C LEU A 46 -33.61 5.19 -19.97
N THR A 47 -32.30 5.23 -19.76
CA THR A 47 -31.33 4.62 -20.68
C THR A 47 -31.53 3.11 -20.83
N ALA A 48 -31.38 2.63 -22.06
CA ALA A 48 -31.45 1.21 -22.40
C ALA A 48 -30.23 0.44 -21.86
N THR A 49 -30.39 -0.87 -21.69
CA THR A 49 -29.35 -1.79 -21.18
C THR A 49 -28.01 -1.59 -21.92
N GLY A 50 -26.97 -1.10 -21.23
CA GLY A 50 -25.62 -0.92 -21.76
C GLY A 50 -25.18 0.53 -22.02
N ALA A 51 -26.08 1.51 -21.93
CA ALA A 51 -25.74 2.92 -21.82
C ALA A 51 -25.97 3.39 -20.37
N SER A 52 -25.21 4.37 -19.90
CA SER A 52 -25.37 4.93 -18.56
C SER A 52 -25.73 6.41 -18.59
N GLU A 53 -26.44 6.88 -17.57
CA GLU A 53 -26.62 8.31 -17.31
C GLU A 53 -25.40 8.90 -16.60
N ASP A 54 -24.65 9.74 -17.31
CA ASP A 54 -23.52 10.49 -16.75
C ASP A 54 -23.97 11.52 -15.70
N VAL A 55 -23.45 11.35 -14.49
CA VAL A 55 -23.62 12.24 -13.34
C VAL A 55 -22.25 12.64 -12.80
N GLY A 56 -22.02 13.93 -12.57
CA GLY A 56 -20.75 14.40 -12.05
C GLY A 56 -20.77 15.80 -11.49
N THR A 57 -19.62 16.21 -10.96
CA THR A 57 -19.38 17.54 -10.43
C THR A 57 -17.93 17.94 -10.66
N ALA A 58 -17.65 19.23 -10.70
CA ALA A 58 -16.28 19.74 -10.88
C ALA A 58 -15.35 19.32 -9.73
N ASP A 59 -14.03 19.42 -9.96
CA ASP A 59 -13.02 19.14 -8.93
C ASP A 59 -13.28 19.96 -7.66
N ASP A 60 -12.98 19.35 -6.51
CA ASP A 60 -13.16 19.95 -5.18
C ASP A 60 -14.61 20.40 -4.86
N THR A 61 -15.60 19.91 -5.61
CA THR A 61 -17.01 20.19 -5.36
C THR A 61 -17.79 18.92 -5.02
N THR A 62 -18.93 19.11 -4.35
CA THR A 62 -19.81 18.02 -3.91
C THR A 62 -21.21 18.21 -4.45
N LEU A 63 -21.73 17.23 -5.18
CA LEU A 63 -23.13 17.11 -5.57
C LEU A 63 -23.82 16.05 -4.69
N THR A 64 -24.78 16.46 -3.87
CA THR A 64 -25.55 15.53 -3.02
C THR A 64 -26.92 15.23 -3.63
N ILE A 65 -27.22 13.97 -3.90
CA ILE A 65 -28.50 13.53 -4.47
C ILE A 65 -29.27 12.74 -3.41
N GLN A 66 -30.35 13.35 -2.93
CA GLN A 66 -31.17 12.81 -1.83
C GLN A 66 -32.50 12.22 -2.31
N VAL A 67 -32.94 12.55 -3.52
CA VAL A 67 -34.14 11.98 -4.14
C VAL A 67 -33.90 10.53 -4.57
N LYS A 68 -34.98 9.75 -4.68
CA LYS A 68 -34.91 8.39 -5.21
C LYS A 68 -34.45 8.45 -6.66
N ILE A 69 -33.47 7.63 -7.04
CA ILE A 69 -33.09 7.38 -8.43
C ILE A 69 -33.69 6.04 -8.83
N SER A 70 -34.49 6.02 -9.89
CA SER A 70 -35.15 4.81 -10.37
C SER A 70 -34.82 4.47 -11.81
N GLY A 71 -34.74 3.17 -12.12
CA GLY A 71 -34.45 2.64 -13.47
C GLY A 71 -33.01 2.92 -13.96
N GLY A 72 -32.70 2.40 -15.15
CA GLY A 72 -31.45 2.70 -15.88
C GLY A 72 -30.13 2.34 -15.18
N SER A 73 -29.05 2.97 -15.62
CA SER A 73 -27.68 2.72 -15.16
C SER A 73 -27.05 4.04 -14.69
N PHE A 74 -26.59 4.11 -13.45
CA PHE A 74 -25.90 5.29 -12.94
C PHE A 74 -24.42 5.25 -13.32
N GLU A 75 -23.91 6.30 -13.95
CA GLU A 75 -22.47 6.47 -14.18
C GLU A 75 -21.95 7.76 -13.56
N SER A 76 -20.93 7.65 -12.70
CA SER A 76 -20.16 8.79 -12.24
C SER A 76 -19.11 9.17 -13.27
N TRP A 77 -19.20 10.38 -13.83
CA TRP A 77 -18.28 10.89 -14.84
C TRP A 77 -17.98 12.39 -14.66
N GLY A 78 -16.70 12.77 -14.78
CA GLY A 78 -16.25 14.16 -14.68
C GLY A 78 -15.01 14.49 -15.52
N GLY A 79 -14.59 13.60 -16.42
CA GLY A 79 -13.32 13.69 -17.15
C GLY A 79 -12.18 12.89 -16.48
N ALA A 80 -11.04 12.77 -17.19
CA ALA A 80 -9.85 12.16 -16.60
C ALA A 80 -9.41 12.96 -15.37
N ASP A 81 -9.03 12.26 -14.32
CA ASP A 81 -8.49 12.84 -13.09
C ASP A 81 -9.44 13.76 -12.29
N ASN A 82 -10.76 13.68 -12.54
CA ASN A 82 -11.73 14.48 -11.79
C ASN A 82 -11.81 14.04 -10.31
N ALA A 83 -11.78 15.00 -9.38
CA ALA A 83 -11.84 14.79 -7.93
C ALA A 83 -13.23 15.08 -7.33
N GLY A 84 -14.23 15.39 -8.15
CA GLY A 84 -15.58 15.74 -7.72
C GLY A 84 -16.26 14.60 -6.94
N VAL A 85 -17.08 14.98 -5.95
CA VAL A 85 -17.79 14.03 -5.09
C VAL A 85 -19.28 14.02 -5.41
N VAL A 86 -19.81 12.88 -5.84
CA VAL A 86 -21.25 12.63 -5.89
C VAL A 86 -21.67 11.83 -4.67
N VAL A 87 -22.56 12.39 -3.85
CA VAL A 87 -23.07 11.74 -2.64
C VAL A 87 -24.45 11.16 -2.92
N LEU A 88 -24.61 9.85 -2.74
CA LEU A 88 -25.90 9.15 -2.86
C LEU A 88 -26.35 8.72 -1.46
N THR A 89 -27.55 9.15 -1.03
CA THR A 89 -28.03 8.87 0.33
C THR A 89 -29.38 8.18 0.41
N ASN A 90 -30.08 8.00 -0.73
CA ASN A 90 -31.45 7.49 -0.70
C ASN A 90 -31.49 5.95 -0.72
N TYR A 91 -31.97 5.36 0.36
CA TYR A 91 -32.08 3.91 0.54
C TYR A 91 -33.14 3.23 -0.34
N GLN A 92 -33.87 3.99 -1.15
CA GLN A 92 -34.88 3.46 -2.07
C GLN A 92 -34.41 3.48 -3.52
N ASN A 93 -33.15 3.84 -3.81
CA ASN A 93 -32.65 3.80 -5.20
C ASN A 93 -32.74 2.37 -5.76
N ASP A 94 -33.26 2.25 -6.98
CA ASP A 94 -33.50 0.96 -7.64
C ASP A 94 -32.87 0.82 -9.03
N PHE A 95 -32.03 1.79 -9.44
CA PHE A 95 -31.22 1.67 -10.65
C PHE A 95 -30.37 0.40 -10.66
N THR A 96 -30.09 -0.12 -11.86
CA THR A 96 -29.66 -1.52 -12.05
C THR A 96 -28.19 -1.70 -12.38
N LEU A 97 -27.42 -0.61 -12.40
CA LEU A 97 -25.96 -0.64 -12.54
C LEU A 97 -25.37 0.62 -11.90
N LEU A 98 -24.27 0.46 -11.17
CA LEU A 98 -23.40 1.57 -10.78
C LEU A 98 -22.05 1.43 -11.47
N ARG A 99 -21.72 2.41 -12.29
CA ARG A 99 -20.39 2.59 -12.88
C ARG A 99 -19.72 3.84 -12.34
N ILE A 100 -18.49 3.71 -11.86
CA ILE A 100 -17.66 4.85 -11.47
C ILE A 100 -16.54 4.94 -12.50
N THR A 101 -16.65 5.90 -13.41
CA THR A 101 -15.67 6.10 -14.50
C THR A 101 -14.57 7.06 -14.08
N SER A 102 -14.90 8.05 -13.25
CA SER A 102 -13.98 8.99 -12.61
C SER A 102 -14.64 9.61 -11.38
N GLY A 103 -13.87 10.37 -10.59
CA GLY A 103 -14.41 11.03 -9.40
C GLY A 103 -14.73 10.06 -8.29
N ILE A 104 -15.55 10.53 -7.36
CA ILE A 104 -15.84 9.84 -6.11
C ILE A 104 -17.34 9.70 -5.93
N VAL A 105 -17.83 8.46 -5.84
CA VAL A 105 -19.18 8.20 -5.33
C VAL A 105 -19.08 7.90 -3.85
N SER A 106 -19.69 8.76 -3.03
CA SER A 106 -19.71 8.64 -1.58
C SER A 106 -21.09 8.23 -1.08
N SER A 107 -21.15 7.25 -0.18
CA SER A 107 -22.42 6.80 0.38
C SER A 107 -22.28 6.31 1.83
N PRO A 108 -23.27 6.56 2.70
CA PRO A 108 -23.33 5.97 4.04
C PRO A 108 -23.73 4.48 4.04
N ALA A 109 -24.16 3.92 2.90
CA ALA A 109 -24.44 2.49 2.74
C ALA A 109 -24.22 2.02 1.29
N ILE A 110 -23.60 0.86 1.14
CA ILE A 110 -23.49 0.15 -0.14
C ILE A 110 -24.76 -0.65 -0.41
N GLY A 111 -25.33 -1.28 0.64
CA GLY A 111 -26.52 -2.14 0.52
C GLY A 111 -26.23 -3.50 -0.13
N ASN A 112 -27.25 -4.37 -0.23
CA ASN A 112 -27.10 -5.73 -0.77
C ASN A 112 -27.55 -5.83 -2.24
N SER A 113 -27.01 -6.81 -2.96
CA SER A 113 -27.47 -7.25 -4.28
C SER A 113 -28.97 -7.59 -4.25
N GLY A 114 -29.70 -7.15 -5.27
CA GLY A 114 -31.14 -7.36 -5.45
C GLY A 114 -32.04 -6.51 -4.55
N SER A 115 -31.49 -5.78 -3.58
CA SER A 115 -32.23 -4.89 -2.69
C SER A 115 -32.01 -3.44 -3.08
N ALA A 116 -33.05 -2.61 -2.98
CA ALA A 116 -32.89 -1.17 -3.07
C ALA A 116 -31.95 -0.67 -1.96
N GLY A 117 -31.13 0.31 -2.29
CA GLY A 117 -30.11 0.89 -1.41
C GLY A 117 -29.44 2.06 -2.11
N PRO A 118 -28.62 2.87 -1.42
CA PRO A 118 -28.10 4.10 -2.02
C PRO A 118 -27.37 3.89 -3.36
N LEU A 119 -26.74 2.72 -3.56
CA LEU A 119 -26.01 2.36 -4.77
C LEU A 119 -26.81 1.46 -5.73
N GLY A 120 -28.13 1.45 -5.63
CA GLY A 120 -29.01 0.71 -6.52
C GLY A 120 -29.08 -0.79 -6.22
N THR A 121 -29.73 -1.54 -7.10
CA THR A 121 -30.06 -2.96 -6.90
C THR A 121 -28.99 -3.92 -7.43
N ASP A 122 -28.04 -3.45 -8.24
CA ASP A 122 -27.08 -4.32 -8.92
C ASP A 122 -26.22 -5.13 -7.95
N GLY A 123 -25.81 -6.32 -8.37
CA GLY A 123 -24.93 -7.19 -7.61
C GLY A 123 -23.46 -6.80 -7.71
N VAL A 124 -23.08 -5.97 -8.68
CA VAL A 124 -21.70 -5.58 -8.94
C VAL A 124 -21.60 -4.06 -9.04
N ILE A 125 -20.52 -3.49 -8.53
CA ILE A 125 -20.15 -2.10 -8.75
C ILE A 125 -18.93 -2.08 -9.67
N ASP A 126 -19.08 -1.37 -10.79
CA ASP A 126 -18.03 -1.18 -11.77
C ASP A 126 -17.14 -0.02 -11.34
N LEU A 127 -15.85 -0.29 -11.09
CA LEU A 127 -14.82 0.73 -10.81
C LEU A 127 -13.80 0.80 -11.95
N ASN A 128 -13.71 1.96 -12.60
CA ASN A 128 -12.83 2.14 -13.75
C ASN A 128 -11.39 2.27 -13.30
N ALA A 129 -10.53 1.41 -13.82
CA ALA A 129 -9.10 1.44 -13.57
C ALA A 129 -8.36 1.86 -14.85
N ASN A 130 -8.77 2.96 -15.49
CA ASN A 130 -8.14 3.49 -16.69
C ASN A 130 -6.88 4.33 -16.42
N TYR A 131 -6.77 4.97 -15.25
CA TYR A 131 -5.73 5.96 -14.94
C TYR A 131 -4.96 5.60 -13.66
N ASP A 132 -3.67 5.92 -13.61
CA ASP A 132 -2.76 5.66 -12.46
C ASP A 132 -2.70 6.83 -11.46
N SER A 133 -3.65 7.76 -11.54
CA SER A 133 -3.62 9.08 -10.89
C SER A 133 -4.42 9.15 -9.57
N ALA A 134 -4.28 10.29 -8.87
CA ALA A 134 -4.82 10.57 -7.53
C ALA A 134 -6.35 10.50 -7.38
N THR A 135 -7.11 10.40 -8.48
CA THR A 135 -8.58 10.35 -8.48
C THR A 135 -9.14 9.16 -9.28
N ALA A 136 -8.37 8.05 -9.29
CA ALA A 136 -8.86 6.71 -9.59
C ALA A 136 -10.33 6.53 -9.18
N ALA A 137 -11.15 5.86 -9.99
CA ALA A 137 -12.57 5.66 -9.72
C ALA A 137 -12.78 5.20 -8.27
N THR A 138 -13.34 6.09 -7.45
CA THR A 138 -13.38 5.90 -6.00
C THR A 138 -14.79 5.62 -5.54
N LEU A 139 -14.96 4.48 -4.87
CA LEU A 139 -16.11 4.23 -4.03
C LEU A 139 -15.74 4.58 -2.58
N ARG A 140 -16.45 5.53 -1.97
CA ARG A 140 -16.26 5.94 -0.58
C ARG A 140 -17.43 5.53 0.29
N TYR A 141 -17.16 4.67 1.26
CA TYR A 141 -18.10 4.33 2.33
C TYR A 141 -17.92 5.27 3.53
N THR A 142 -19.01 5.86 4.03
CA THR A 142 -18.99 6.79 5.17
C THR A 142 -19.94 6.40 6.30
N GLY A 143 -20.47 5.18 6.27
CA GLY A 143 -21.45 4.70 7.26
C GLY A 143 -20.83 4.27 8.58
N ASN A 144 -21.65 3.71 9.47
CA ASN A 144 -21.25 3.27 10.82
C ASN A 144 -21.05 1.75 10.92
N GLY A 145 -20.72 1.11 9.80
CA GLY A 145 -20.58 -0.33 9.66
C GLY A 145 -21.74 -0.97 8.91
N GLU A 146 -21.43 -1.94 8.05
CA GLU A 146 -22.39 -2.75 7.31
C GLU A 146 -21.73 -4.04 6.81
N THR A 147 -22.54 -5.00 6.38
CA THR A 147 -22.09 -6.11 5.54
C THR A 147 -22.85 -6.07 4.22
N THR A 148 -22.12 -6.04 3.11
CA THR A 148 -22.66 -6.07 1.75
C THR A 148 -22.20 -7.31 1.00
N ASN A 149 -23.11 -7.91 0.23
CA ASN A 149 -22.79 -8.97 -0.72
C ASN A 149 -22.57 -8.47 -2.16
N LYS A 150 -22.56 -7.15 -2.40
CA LYS A 150 -22.20 -6.61 -3.71
C LYS A 150 -20.71 -6.87 -3.99
N GLY A 151 -20.40 -7.30 -5.20
CA GLY A 151 -19.03 -7.47 -5.70
C GLY A 151 -18.50 -6.19 -6.34
N LEU A 152 -17.21 -6.20 -6.68
CA LEU A 152 -16.56 -5.15 -7.47
C LEU A 152 -16.04 -5.74 -8.77
N ASN A 153 -16.16 -4.96 -9.85
CA ASN A 153 -15.50 -5.25 -11.12
C ASN A 153 -14.52 -4.12 -11.44
N LEU A 154 -13.24 -4.45 -11.49
CA LEU A 154 -12.16 -3.53 -11.86
C LEU A 154 -12.12 -3.47 -13.39
N PHE A 155 -12.95 -2.62 -13.99
CA PHE A 155 -13.15 -2.61 -15.44
C PHE A 155 -12.18 -1.63 -16.14
N ASN A 156 -11.84 -1.91 -17.41
CA ASN A 156 -11.12 -1.08 -18.41
C ASN A 156 -9.77 -0.45 -18.01
N GLY A 157 -8.72 -0.63 -18.83
CA GLY A 157 -7.43 0.07 -18.74
C GLY A 157 -6.38 -0.61 -17.87
N SER A 158 -5.39 0.10 -17.33
CA SER A 158 -4.30 -0.53 -16.54
C SER A 158 -3.88 0.25 -15.28
N GLY A 159 -4.75 1.12 -14.80
CA GLY A 159 -4.53 1.98 -13.65
C GLY A 159 -5.14 1.45 -12.35
N THR A 160 -5.66 2.37 -11.54
CA THR A 160 -6.13 2.12 -10.18
C THR A 160 -7.65 2.25 -10.05
N ALA A 161 -8.27 1.35 -9.30
CA ALA A 161 -9.63 1.46 -8.79
C ALA A 161 -9.57 1.52 -7.25
N LYS A 162 -10.31 2.45 -6.64
CA LYS A 162 -10.12 2.80 -5.23
C LYS A 162 -11.36 2.54 -4.40
N LEU A 163 -11.15 1.95 -3.23
CA LEU A 163 -12.16 1.77 -2.20
C LEU A 163 -11.72 2.51 -0.92
N GLU A 164 -12.54 3.45 -0.46
CA GLU A 164 -12.28 4.24 0.74
C GLU A 164 -13.26 3.87 1.86
N ALA A 165 -12.72 3.35 2.95
CA ALA A 165 -13.46 3.12 4.19
C ALA A 165 -13.26 4.32 5.12
N ASN A 166 -14.21 5.26 5.09
CA ASN A 166 -14.23 6.45 5.96
C ASN A 166 -15.37 6.33 6.99
N ASN A 167 -15.53 5.13 7.53
CA ASN A 167 -16.47 4.83 8.60
C ASN A 167 -15.90 5.22 9.96
N PRO A 168 -16.55 6.14 10.72
CA PRO A 168 -16.06 6.56 12.03
C PRO A 168 -16.24 5.45 13.08
N THR A 169 -17.16 4.50 12.85
CA THR A 169 -17.43 3.37 13.73
C THR A 169 -17.87 2.15 12.92
N GLY A 170 -17.84 0.97 13.53
CA GLY A 170 -18.31 -0.28 12.96
C GLY A 170 -17.45 -0.81 11.81
N LEU A 171 -17.63 -2.08 11.46
CA LEU A 171 -16.91 -2.72 10.36
C LEU A 171 -17.66 -2.52 9.05
N PHE A 172 -16.97 -2.07 7.99
CA PHE A 172 -17.45 -2.18 6.62
C PHE A 172 -16.96 -3.50 6.00
N LYS A 173 -17.86 -4.47 5.82
CA LYS A 173 -17.52 -5.81 5.31
C LYS A 173 -18.11 -6.05 3.93
N MET A 174 -17.27 -6.44 2.97
CA MET A 174 -17.68 -6.90 1.65
C MET A 174 -17.52 -8.41 1.52
N THR A 175 -18.60 -9.12 1.22
CA THR A 175 -18.58 -10.58 0.98
C THR A 175 -18.66 -10.93 -0.51
N GLY A 176 -19.03 -9.98 -1.36
CA GLY A 176 -18.94 -10.12 -2.82
C GLY A 176 -17.49 -10.14 -3.30
N SER A 177 -17.21 -10.88 -4.38
CA SER A 177 -15.86 -10.96 -4.95
C SER A 177 -15.43 -9.67 -5.64
N VAL A 178 -14.12 -9.45 -5.69
CA VAL A 178 -13.51 -8.46 -6.59
C VAL A 178 -12.97 -9.20 -7.80
N VAL A 179 -13.36 -8.77 -9.00
CA VAL A 179 -12.91 -9.38 -10.26
C VAL A 179 -12.25 -8.35 -11.15
N SER A 180 -11.22 -8.77 -11.89
CA SER A 180 -10.65 -8.01 -13.02
C SER A 180 -10.77 -8.84 -14.30
N SER A 181 -11.11 -8.19 -15.42
CA SER A 181 -11.37 -8.83 -16.71
C SER A 181 -10.40 -8.41 -17.83
N SER A 182 -9.55 -7.39 -17.62
CA SER A 182 -8.58 -6.94 -18.63
C SER A 182 -7.42 -6.14 -18.04
N SER A 183 -6.20 -6.46 -18.51
CA SER A 183 -4.92 -5.82 -18.19
C SER A 183 -4.51 -5.82 -16.71
N PRO A 184 -3.24 -5.52 -16.39
CA PRO A 184 -2.79 -5.33 -15.01
C PRO A 184 -3.53 -4.17 -14.35
N LYS A 185 -3.99 -4.33 -13.10
CA LYS A 185 -4.78 -3.35 -12.35
C LYS A 185 -4.26 -3.18 -10.94
N THR A 186 -4.53 -2.04 -10.33
CA THR A 186 -4.40 -1.88 -8.88
C THR A 186 -5.75 -1.71 -8.20
N LEU A 187 -6.07 -2.57 -7.24
CA LEU A 187 -7.09 -2.29 -6.24
C LEU A 187 -6.44 -1.51 -5.08
N GLN A 188 -6.78 -0.24 -4.95
CA GLN A 188 -6.31 0.59 -3.84
C GLN A 188 -7.32 0.59 -2.70
N LEU A 189 -6.87 0.13 -1.54
CA LEU A 189 -7.61 0.14 -0.29
C LEU A 189 -7.16 1.35 0.54
N ALA A 190 -8.10 2.21 0.90
CA ALA A 190 -7.82 3.52 1.48
C ALA A 190 -8.84 3.91 2.57
N GLY A 191 -8.65 5.09 3.16
CA GLY A 191 -9.52 5.66 4.17
C GLY A 191 -8.96 5.56 5.60
N THR A 192 -9.75 6.01 6.56
CA THR A 192 -9.37 6.13 7.98
C THR A 192 -10.10 5.14 8.89
N GLY A 193 -11.10 4.42 8.37
CA GLY A 193 -11.95 3.50 9.11
C GLY A 193 -11.42 2.07 9.15
N VAL A 194 -12.31 1.14 9.51
CA VAL A 194 -12.03 -0.30 9.56
C VAL A 194 -12.92 -1.04 8.56
N ALA A 195 -12.31 -1.81 7.66
CA ALA A 195 -13.02 -2.55 6.64
C ALA A 195 -12.43 -3.94 6.37
N GLU A 196 -13.23 -4.81 5.77
CA GLU A 196 -12.85 -6.18 5.41
C GLU A 196 -13.35 -6.51 4.00
N ILE A 197 -12.46 -7.05 3.17
CA ILE A 197 -12.83 -7.78 1.95
C ILE A 197 -12.74 -9.27 2.28
N PHE A 198 -13.91 -9.88 2.46
CA PHE A 198 -14.04 -11.32 2.69
C PHE A 198 -14.25 -12.09 1.38
N GLY A 199 -14.87 -11.47 0.37
CA GLY A 199 -14.95 -12.05 -0.96
C GLY A 199 -13.56 -12.17 -1.60
N ASN A 200 -13.38 -13.16 -2.47
CA ASN A 200 -12.09 -13.37 -3.12
C ASN A 200 -11.77 -12.22 -4.09
N ILE A 201 -10.51 -11.80 -4.11
CA ILE A 201 -9.93 -10.95 -5.14
C ILE A 201 -9.32 -11.87 -6.19
N ASN A 202 -9.96 -11.92 -7.37
CA ASN A 202 -9.62 -12.83 -8.46
C ASN A 202 -9.30 -12.06 -9.74
N GLU A 203 -8.44 -12.65 -10.57
CA GLU A 203 -8.19 -12.22 -11.94
C GLU A 203 -8.77 -13.20 -12.95
N THR A 204 -9.34 -12.68 -14.03
CA THR A 204 -9.82 -13.49 -15.15
C THR A 204 -8.64 -13.70 -16.10
N SER A 205 -7.91 -14.81 -15.95
CA SER A 205 -6.70 -15.22 -16.70
C SER A 205 -5.36 -14.57 -16.26
N GLY A 206 -4.31 -15.41 -16.15
CA GLY A 206 -2.99 -15.10 -15.60
C GLY A 206 -2.07 -14.16 -16.41
N ILE A 207 -2.66 -13.28 -17.21
CA ILE A 207 -1.99 -12.13 -17.85
C ILE A 207 -2.47 -10.80 -17.20
N ASN A 208 -3.52 -10.86 -16.38
CA ASN A 208 -4.21 -9.70 -15.80
C ASN A 208 -3.87 -9.53 -14.32
N ALA A 209 -2.60 -9.28 -14.01
CA ALA A 209 -2.13 -9.14 -12.63
C ALA A 209 -2.92 -8.06 -11.89
N VAL A 210 -3.71 -8.48 -10.89
CA VAL A 210 -4.30 -7.54 -9.94
C VAL A 210 -3.28 -7.31 -8.82
N SER A 211 -2.84 -6.08 -8.64
CA SER A 211 -2.09 -5.63 -7.47
C SER A 211 -3.06 -5.12 -6.42
N VAL A 212 -2.71 -5.33 -5.15
CA VAL A 212 -3.44 -4.75 -4.01
C VAL A 212 -2.54 -3.72 -3.35
N ARG A 213 -3.03 -2.50 -3.19
CA ARG A 213 -2.28 -1.40 -2.59
C ARG A 213 -3.02 -0.82 -1.40
N LYS A 214 -2.46 -0.95 -0.20
CA LYS A 214 -3.00 -0.35 1.02
C LYS A 214 -2.40 1.03 1.27
N THR A 215 -3.27 2.02 1.41
CA THR A 215 -2.97 3.43 1.72
C THR A 215 -3.93 3.96 2.79
N GLY A 216 -3.75 5.20 3.24
CA GLY A 216 -4.56 5.79 4.31
C GLY A 216 -4.28 5.18 5.68
N GLU A 217 -4.71 5.86 6.74
CA GLU A 217 -4.38 5.49 8.13
C GLU A 217 -5.20 4.30 8.66
N GLY A 218 -6.33 3.99 8.03
CA GLY A 218 -7.27 2.97 8.49
C GLY A 218 -6.76 1.53 8.37
N THR A 219 -7.60 0.60 8.81
CA THR A 219 -7.35 -0.85 8.75
C THR A 219 -8.20 -1.49 7.67
N TRP A 220 -7.56 -2.23 6.77
CA TRP A 220 -8.24 -3.12 5.85
C TRP A 220 -7.83 -4.57 6.12
N THR A 221 -8.81 -5.45 6.28
CA THR A 221 -8.60 -6.89 6.42
C THR A 221 -8.87 -7.58 5.09
N LEU A 222 -7.93 -8.40 4.63
CA LEU A 222 -8.18 -9.38 3.58
C LEU A 222 -8.53 -10.71 4.26
N GLY A 223 -9.81 -11.08 4.22
CA GLY A 223 -10.35 -12.28 4.88
C GLY A 223 -10.68 -13.43 3.92
N GLY A 224 -10.70 -13.17 2.61
CA GLY A 224 -10.92 -14.19 1.58
C GLY A 224 -9.66 -14.96 1.18
N THR A 225 -9.83 -16.03 0.41
CA THR A 225 -8.70 -16.74 -0.23
C THR A 225 -8.46 -16.09 -1.60
N ASN A 226 -7.41 -15.29 -1.71
CA ASN A 226 -7.23 -14.43 -2.88
C ASN A 226 -6.36 -15.09 -3.96
N GLY A 227 -6.70 -14.84 -5.22
CA GLY A 227 -6.05 -15.42 -6.40
C GLY A 227 -5.39 -14.39 -7.32
N PHE A 228 -5.19 -13.17 -6.85
CA PHE A 228 -4.47 -12.14 -7.60
C PHE A 228 -2.98 -12.46 -7.72
N THR A 229 -2.32 -12.06 -8.80
CA THR A 229 -0.89 -12.36 -9.03
C THR A 229 0.03 -11.15 -8.93
N GLY A 230 -0.53 -9.94 -8.86
CA GLY A 230 0.24 -8.72 -8.69
C GLY A 230 0.80 -8.53 -7.28
N THR A 231 1.74 -7.59 -7.14
CA THR A 231 2.35 -7.25 -5.85
C THR A 231 1.31 -6.72 -4.86
N THR A 232 1.42 -7.16 -3.60
CA THR A 232 0.74 -6.53 -2.46
C THR A 232 1.65 -5.44 -1.90
N THR A 233 1.16 -4.20 -1.84
CA THR A 233 1.92 -3.04 -1.36
C THR A 233 1.24 -2.39 -0.17
N VAL A 234 1.98 -2.07 0.89
CA VAL A 234 1.47 -1.43 2.11
C VAL A 234 2.21 -0.12 2.38
N ASP A 235 1.59 0.99 1.96
CA ASP A 235 2.19 2.32 2.06
C ASP A 235 1.77 3.08 3.33
N ALA A 236 0.62 2.76 3.92
CA ALA A 236 0.14 3.42 5.14
C ALA A 236 -0.95 2.59 5.87
N GLY A 237 -1.14 2.86 7.16
CA GLY A 237 -2.15 2.20 8.00
C GLY A 237 -1.85 0.71 8.20
N ILE A 238 -2.90 -0.10 8.38
CA ILE A 238 -2.76 -1.54 8.65
C ILE A 238 -3.45 -2.36 7.56
N LEU A 239 -2.71 -3.29 6.94
CA LEU A 239 -3.27 -4.38 6.16
C LEU A 239 -3.29 -5.64 7.04
N ALA A 240 -4.47 -6.05 7.52
CA ALA A 240 -4.63 -7.29 8.26
C ALA A 240 -4.85 -8.46 7.30
N VAL A 241 -4.15 -9.58 7.55
CA VAL A 241 -4.17 -10.77 6.70
C VAL A 241 -4.36 -12.04 7.54
N THR A 242 -5.16 -12.97 7.01
CA THR A 242 -5.48 -14.24 7.66
C THR A 242 -5.24 -15.43 6.72
N GLY A 243 -4.39 -16.39 7.08
CA GLY A 243 -4.34 -17.68 6.39
C GLY A 243 -3.68 -17.64 4.99
N ASN A 244 -4.50 -17.69 3.94
CA ASN A 244 -4.09 -17.60 2.52
C ASN A 244 -4.68 -16.32 1.89
N ALA A 245 -4.68 -15.23 2.65
CA ALA A 245 -5.19 -13.95 2.19
C ALA A 245 -4.23 -13.32 1.18
N LEU A 246 -2.93 -13.63 1.27
CA LEU A 246 -1.95 -13.27 0.25
C LEU A 246 -1.60 -14.49 -0.63
N PRO A 247 -1.22 -14.27 -1.89
CA PRO A 247 -0.74 -15.36 -2.74
C PRO A 247 0.61 -15.90 -2.23
N ASN A 248 0.70 -17.22 -2.06
CA ASN A 248 1.90 -17.88 -1.50
C ASN A 248 3.19 -17.69 -2.34
N ASN A 249 3.06 -17.40 -3.63
CA ASN A 249 4.17 -17.04 -4.52
C ASN A 249 4.26 -15.54 -4.80
N GLY A 250 3.36 -14.75 -4.22
CA GLY A 250 3.25 -13.31 -4.42
C GLY A 250 4.35 -12.53 -3.71
N GLN A 251 4.54 -11.30 -4.17
CA GLN A 251 5.42 -10.32 -3.52
C GLN A 251 4.62 -9.47 -2.53
N LEU A 252 5.16 -9.29 -1.33
CA LEU A 252 4.69 -8.31 -0.35
C LEU A 252 5.75 -7.20 -0.19
N SER A 253 5.36 -5.94 -0.38
CA SER A 253 6.21 -4.76 -0.16
C SER A 253 5.60 -3.85 0.89
N ILE A 254 6.35 -3.51 1.93
CA ILE A 254 5.93 -2.60 3.01
C ILE A 254 6.81 -1.36 2.96
N HIS A 255 6.20 -0.17 2.87
CA HIS A 255 6.92 1.11 2.79
C HIS A 255 6.66 2.00 4.03
N GLY A 256 5.39 2.21 4.37
CA GLY A 256 5.02 3.14 5.45
C GLY A 256 3.84 2.70 6.32
N GLY A 257 3.26 1.53 6.04
CA GLY A 257 2.23 0.93 6.89
C GLY A 257 2.72 -0.32 7.61
N LYS A 258 1.78 -1.09 8.17
CA LYS A 258 2.04 -2.37 8.82
C LYS A 258 1.19 -3.48 8.24
N VAL A 259 1.71 -4.69 8.30
CA VAL A 259 0.94 -5.91 8.09
C VAL A 259 0.60 -6.53 9.45
N GLU A 260 -0.68 -6.62 9.76
CA GLU A 260 -1.16 -7.39 10.91
C GLU A 260 -1.37 -8.84 10.49
N VAL A 261 -0.54 -9.75 10.99
CA VAL A 261 -0.70 -11.16 10.67
C VAL A 261 -1.57 -11.83 11.73
N ILE A 262 -2.65 -12.47 11.27
CA ILE A 262 -3.58 -13.22 12.11
C ILE A 262 -3.41 -14.71 11.77
N GLY A 263 -2.83 -15.47 12.69
CA GLY A 263 -2.49 -16.89 12.45
C GLY A 263 -1.19 -17.03 11.66
N SER A 264 -1.23 -17.75 10.54
CA SER A 264 -0.07 -17.92 9.65
C SER A 264 -0.44 -17.48 8.25
N GLU A 265 0.47 -16.77 7.57
CA GLU A 265 0.34 -16.33 6.18
C GLU A 265 1.64 -16.65 5.43
N SER A 266 1.60 -16.87 4.11
CA SER A 266 2.78 -17.18 3.31
C SER A 266 2.89 -16.27 2.08
N VAL A 267 4.11 -15.83 1.77
CA VAL A 267 4.42 -15.06 0.57
C VAL A 267 5.68 -15.58 -0.11
N GLY A 268 5.81 -15.31 -1.40
CA GLY A 268 6.96 -15.71 -2.18
C GLY A 268 8.19 -14.89 -1.79
N SER A 269 8.03 -13.58 -1.61
CA SER A 269 9.10 -12.66 -1.23
C SER A 269 8.55 -11.47 -0.43
N LEU A 270 9.38 -10.91 0.44
CA LEU A 270 9.10 -9.76 1.29
C LEU A 270 10.07 -8.63 0.97
N PHE A 271 9.60 -7.39 0.91
CA PHE A 271 10.40 -6.19 0.70
C PHE A 271 10.05 -5.12 1.72
N PHE A 272 11.06 -4.39 2.21
CA PHE A 272 10.90 -3.13 2.94
C PHE A 272 11.55 -2.02 2.14
N ASP A 273 10.81 -0.96 1.79
CA ASP A 273 11.34 0.17 1.03
C ASP A 273 12.16 -0.23 -0.21
N GLY A 274 11.66 -1.22 -0.97
CA GLY A 274 12.31 -1.76 -2.16
C GLY A 274 13.47 -2.74 -1.90
N THR A 275 13.79 -3.03 -0.63
CA THR A 275 14.85 -3.95 -0.23
C THR A 275 14.29 -5.33 0.10
N GLN A 276 14.67 -6.36 -0.67
CA GLN A 276 14.18 -7.74 -0.44
C GLN A 276 14.72 -8.30 0.87
N GLN A 277 13.88 -8.92 1.68
CA GLN A 277 14.26 -9.52 2.96
C GLN A 277 14.62 -11.00 2.82
N LEU A 278 15.33 -11.54 3.81
CA LEU A 278 15.68 -12.97 3.87
C LEU A 278 14.42 -13.87 3.94
N ALA A 279 14.55 -15.07 3.39
CA ALA A 279 13.57 -16.13 3.61
C ALA A 279 13.53 -16.52 5.10
N GLY A 280 12.35 -16.90 5.58
CA GLY A 280 12.15 -17.28 6.98
C GLY A 280 10.82 -16.81 7.55
N THR A 281 10.74 -16.69 8.87
CA THR A 281 9.51 -16.27 9.55
C THR A 281 9.65 -14.85 10.08
N TRP A 282 8.69 -14.00 9.72
CA TRP A 282 8.63 -12.57 10.05
C TRP A 282 7.37 -12.27 10.85
N GLY A 283 7.44 -11.32 11.76
CA GLY A 283 6.27 -10.88 12.53
C GLY A 283 6.63 -9.88 13.63
N SER A 284 5.63 -9.47 14.40
CA SER A 284 5.84 -8.57 15.54
C SER A 284 6.55 -9.29 16.70
N THR A 285 7.01 -8.54 17.69
CA THR A 285 7.53 -9.07 18.97
C THR A 285 6.51 -9.90 19.74
N LEU A 286 5.21 -9.76 19.45
CA LEU A 286 4.12 -10.57 20.04
C LEU A 286 3.96 -11.95 19.37
N SER A 287 4.59 -12.18 18.23
CA SER A 287 4.50 -13.45 17.50
C SER A 287 5.55 -14.48 17.95
N THR A 288 5.62 -15.63 17.28
CA THR A 288 6.71 -16.62 17.42
C THR A 288 7.74 -16.59 16.27
N ALA A 289 7.64 -15.62 15.35
CA ALA A 289 8.57 -15.44 14.23
C ALA A 289 10.04 -15.29 14.67
N THR A 290 10.98 -15.70 13.81
CA THR A 290 12.42 -15.53 14.01
C THR A 290 12.83 -14.07 13.85
N PHE A 291 12.39 -13.43 12.75
CA PHE A 291 12.65 -12.03 12.48
C PHE A 291 11.53 -11.18 13.10
N LYS A 292 11.89 -10.36 14.09
CA LYS A 292 10.96 -9.49 14.83
C LYS A 292 11.06 -8.06 14.35
N ASP A 293 9.95 -7.50 13.89
CA ASP A 293 9.90 -6.11 13.44
C ASP A 293 8.53 -5.47 13.73
N ASP A 294 8.45 -4.71 14.82
CA ASP A 294 7.24 -3.97 15.20
C ASP A 294 7.00 -2.71 14.34
N GLY A 295 7.97 -2.30 13.53
CA GLY A 295 7.85 -1.22 12.56
C GLY A 295 6.98 -1.61 11.37
N HIS A 296 7.15 -2.84 10.89
CA HIS A 296 6.43 -3.36 9.71
C HIS A 296 5.32 -4.37 10.05
N PHE A 297 5.33 -4.98 11.23
CA PHE A 297 4.35 -5.98 11.62
C PHE A 297 3.62 -5.66 12.93
N SER A 298 2.41 -6.21 13.04
CA SER A 298 1.62 -6.27 14.27
C SER A 298 0.87 -7.61 14.36
N GLY A 299 0.16 -7.83 15.47
CA GLY A 299 -0.56 -9.07 15.71
C GLY A 299 0.33 -10.21 16.21
N THR A 300 -0.27 -11.33 16.58
CA THR A 300 0.42 -12.50 17.15
C THR A 300 0.79 -13.54 16.10
N GLY A 301 0.38 -13.35 14.85
CA GLY A 301 0.63 -14.27 13.76
C GLY A 301 2.04 -14.18 13.17
N VAL A 302 2.33 -15.09 12.24
CA VAL A 302 3.64 -15.25 11.59
C VAL A 302 3.48 -15.23 10.07
N LEU A 303 4.26 -14.37 9.41
CA LEU A 303 4.44 -14.39 7.96
C LEU A 303 5.61 -15.33 7.61
N VAL A 304 5.36 -16.28 6.72
CA VAL A 304 6.38 -17.17 6.15
C VAL A 304 6.81 -16.62 4.79
N VAL A 305 8.09 -16.33 4.63
CA VAL A 305 8.69 -15.84 3.38
C VAL A 305 9.48 -16.96 2.75
N ALA A 306 9.05 -17.40 1.56
CA ALA A 306 9.61 -18.58 0.90
C ALA A 306 10.97 -18.32 0.25
N ASN A 307 11.18 -17.14 -0.34
CA ASN A 307 12.39 -16.80 -1.09
C ASN A 307 12.95 -15.46 -0.63
N GLY A 308 14.28 -15.41 -0.54
CA GLY A 308 15.04 -14.21 -0.21
C GLY A 308 16.49 -14.37 -0.66
N PRO A 309 17.34 -13.36 -0.41
CA PRO A 309 18.78 -13.48 -0.61
C PRO A 309 19.36 -14.66 0.19
N THR A 310 20.52 -15.15 -0.23
CA THR A 310 21.21 -16.22 0.51
C THR A 310 21.78 -15.65 1.82
N ASP A 311 21.58 -16.33 2.95
CA ASP A 311 22.21 -15.93 4.22
C ASP A 311 23.70 -16.29 4.20
N SER A 312 24.55 -15.32 3.90
CA SER A 312 26.01 -15.48 3.90
C SER A 312 26.66 -15.26 5.27
N TYR A 313 25.96 -14.67 6.24
CA TYR A 313 26.50 -14.44 7.58
C TYR A 313 26.63 -15.74 8.36
N THR A 314 25.61 -16.61 8.30
CA THR A 314 25.62 -17.87 9.05
C THR A 314 26.81 -18.78 8.71
N PRO A 315 27.12 -19.07 7.43
CA PRO A 315 28.32 -19.83 7.10
C PRO A 315 29.62 -19.10 7.47
N TRP A 316 29.64 -17.76 7.46
CA TRP A 316 30.80 -16.96 7.87
C TRP A 316 31.11 -17.12 9.37
N ILE A 317 30.13 -16.87 10.24
CA ILE A 317 30.32 -16.93 11.71
C ILE A 317 30.59 -18.35 12.22
N GLU A 318 30.21 -19.38 11.46
CA GLU A 318 30.49 -20.78 11.79
C GLU A 318 31.88 -21.26 11.33
N SER A 319 32.57 -20.52 10.46
CA SER A 319 33.86 -20.94 9.93
C SER A 319 34.96 -20.92 11.02
N LEU A 320 35.93 -21.83 10.91
CA LEU A 320 37.02 -21.96 11.88
C LEU A 320 37.86 -20.68 12.04
N ILE A 321 37.88 -19.81 11.03
CA ILE A 321 38.65 -18.55 11.06
C ILE A 321 38.00 -17.54 12.02
N TYR A 322 36.68 -17.51 12.08
CA TYR A 322 35.89 -16.53 12.84
C TYR A 322 35.28 -17.11 14.13
N ASN A 323 35.55 -18.40 14.41
CA ASN A 323 34.95 -19.17 15.50
C ASN A 323 36.01 -20.00 16.25
N SER A 324 37.20 -19.45 16.47
CA SER A 324 38.31 -20.11 17.16
C SER A 324 39.01 -19.16 18.16
N PRO A 325 38.77 -19.30 19.48
CA PRO A 325 38.02 -20.36 20.13
C PRO A 325 36.51 -20.32 19.79
N ALA A 326 35.84 -21.47 19.97
CA ALA A 326 34.43 -21.60 19.60
C ALA A 326 33.55 -20.62 20.41
N LEU A 327 32.83 -19.78 19.69
CA LEU A 327 31.79 -18.89 20.19
C LEU A 327 30.54 -19.69 20.59
N THR A 328 29.93 -19.29 21.69
CA THR A 328 28.62 -19.77 22.11
C THR A 328 27.51 -19.28 21.16
N ALA A 329 26.33 -19.91 21.21
CA ALA A 329 25.20 -19.49 20.38
C ALA A 329 24.81 -18.01 20.58
N THR A 330 24.89 -17.48 21.81
CA THR A 330 24.62 -16.07 22.10
C THR A 330 25.71 -15.14 21.58
N GLN A 331 26.96 -15.59 21.57
CA GLN A 331 28.07 -14.82 21.02
C GLN A 331 28.05 -14.78 19.49
N LYS A 332 27.36 -15.70 18.82
CA LYS A 332 27.22 -15.71 17.35
C LYS A 332 26.09 -14.81 16.85
N LEU A 333 25.30 -14.20 17.74
CA LEU A 333 24.19 -13.32 17.34
C LEU A 333 24.74 -12.12 16.56
N PRO A 334 24.06 -11.64 15.49
CA PRO A 334 24.54 -10.53 14.67
C PRO A 334 24.92 -9.27 15.46
N ASN A 335 24.21 -8.99 16.56
CA ASN A 335 24.43 -7.83 17.42
C ASN A 335 25.34 -8.07 18.63
N ALA A 336 25.88 -9.28 18.79
CA ALA A 336 26.85 -9.56 19.85
C ALA A 336 28.24 -8.99 19.49
N ASP A 337 29.06 -8.80 20.52
CA ASP A 337 30.45 -8.32 20.46
C ASP A 337 31.28 -9.22 21.40
N PRO A 338 31.71 -10.40 20.94
CA PRO A 338 32.33 -11.41 21.81
C PRO A 338 33.72 -11.04 22.32
N ASP A 339 34.44 -10.21 21.57
CA ASP A 339 35.81 -9.77 21.84
C ASP A 339 35.90 -8.36 22.46
N ASN A 340 34.76 -7.68 22.62
CA ASN A 340 34.54 -6.44 23.35
C ASN A 340 35.32 -5.24 22.79
N ASP A 341 35.39 -5.12 21.48
CA ASP A 341 36.05 -4.00 20.80
C ASP A 341 35.07 -2.87 20.38
N GLY A 342 33.77 -3.08 20.61
CA GLY A 342 32.70 -2.16 20.26
C GLY A 342 32.16 -2.34 18.84
N VAL A 343 32.61 -3.36 18.10
CA VAL A 343 32.15 -3.72 16.76
C VAL A 343 31.33 -5.01 16.85
N SER A 344 30.05 -4.95 16.49
CA SER A 344 29.21 -6.14 16.51
C SER A 344 29.57 -7.11 15.38
N ASN A 345 29.30 -8.40 15.56
CA ASN A 345 29.57 -9.43 14.56
C ASN A 345 29.05 -9.09 13.15
N ILE A 346 27.86 -8.48 13.04
CA ILE A 346 27.31 -8.11 11.74
C ILE A 346 28.09 -6.98 11.08
N MET A 347 28.62 -6.05 11.88
CA MET A 347 29.47 -4.98 11.40
C MET A 347 30.84 -5.54 11.00
N GLU A 348 31.38 -6.49 11.75
CA GLU A 348 32.60 -7.20 11.37
C GLU A 348 32.45 -8.03 10.10
N PHE A 349 31.31 -8.71 9.92
CA PHE A 349 31.03 -9.44 8.71
C PHE A 349 31.11 -8.52 7.48
N VAL A 350 30.43 -7.37 7.55
CA VAL A 350 30.40 -6.38 6.48
C VAL A 350 31.74 -5.70 6.27
N LEU A 351 32.46 -5.35 7.33
CA LEU A 351 33.68 -4.53 7.24
C LEU A 351 34.98 -5.34 7.18
N GLY A 352 34.89 -6.67 7.12
CA GLY A 352 36.08 -7.53 7.01
C GLY A 352 36.76 -7.87 8.35
N GLY A 353 36.06 -7.73 9.48
CA GLY A 353 36.54 -8.01 10.84
C GLY A 353 36.61 -9.50 11.22
N ASN A 354 36.90 -9.75 12.49
CA ASN A 354 36.97 -11.07 13.10
C ASN A 354 36.43 -11.08 14.56
N PRO A 355 35.28 -11.75 14.83
CA PRO A 355 34.59 -11.86 16.13
C PRO A 355 35.38 -12.37 17.34
N VAL A 356 36.59 -12.86 17.12
CA VAL A 356 37.47 -13.36 18.18
C VAL A 356 38.77 -12.56 18.29
N VAL A 357 38.92 -11.44 17.57
CA VAL A 357 40.13 -10.62 17.52
C VAL A 357 39.78 -9.13 17.66
N SER A 358 39.86 -8.64 18.90
CA SER A 358 39.57 -7.25 19.24
C SER A 358 40.33 -6.25 18.36
N SER A 359 39.62 -5.54 17.49
CA SER A 359 40.18 -4.62 16.51
C SER A 359 39.16 -3.64 15.91
N SER A 360 39.28 -2.37 16.26
CA SER A 360 38.52 -1.27 15.64
C SER A 360 39.10 -0.74 14.32
N ALA A 361 40.15 -1.37 13.76
CA ALA A 361 40.82 -0.89 12.55
C ALA A 361 39.94 -0.90 11.28
N ILE A 362 38.87 -1.70 11.30
CA ILE A 362 37.90 -1.84 10.20
C ILE A 362 36.83 -0.75 10.18
N LEU A 363 36.76 0.10 11.21
CA LEU A 363 35.71 1.12 11.31
C LEU A 363 35.74 2.09 10.13
N PRO A 364 34.57 2.54 9.63
CA PRO A 364 34.51 3.50 8.55
C PRO A 364 35.25 4.80 8.86
N MET A 365 36.06 5.26 7.91
CA MET A 365 36.76 6.53 8.02
C MET A 365 35.83 7.69 7.65
N GLN A 366 35.91 8.78 8.42
CA GLN A 366 35.13 9.99 8.19
C GLN A 366 36.04 11.15 7.78
N THR A 367 35.65 11.85 6.72
CA THR A 367 36.32 13.07 6.25
C THR A 367 35.30 14.15 5.91
N LEU A 368 35.76 15.39 5.75
CA LEU A 368 34.95 16.52 5.29
C LEU A 368 35.49 17.00 3.95
N ASP A 369 34.59 17.21 2.99
CA ASP A 369 34.88 17.98 1.79
C ASP A 369 34.19 19.36 1.86
N ALA A 370 34.28 20.14 0.77
CA ALA A 370 33.71 21.48 0.69
C ALA A 370 32.19 21.53 0.94
N THR A 371 31.47 20.44 0.71
CA THR A 371 30.00 20.38 0.72
C THR A 371 29.42 19.27 1.59
N SER A 372 30.20 18.22 1.90
CA SER A 372 29.70 16.96 2.44
C SER A 372 30.55 16.42 3.60
N LEU A 373 29.90 15.68 4.48
CA LEU A 373 30.53 14.67 5.34
C LEU A 373 30.65 13.38 4.55
N VAL A 374 31.85 12.83 4.47
CA VAL A 374 32.16 11.67 3.62
C VAL A 374 32.57 10.49 4.49
N LEU A 375 31.87 9.36 4.32
CA LEU A 375 32.15 8.10 4.98
C LEU A 375 32.77 7.14 3.95
N THR A 376 33.93 6.56 4.26
CA THR A 376 34.60 5.56 3.40
C THR A 376 34.91 4.29 4.16
N PHE A 377 34.61 3.13 3.56
CA PHE A 377 34.88 1.83 4.18
C PHE A 377 35.00 0.73 3.13
N LYS A 378 35.52 -0.42 3.55
CA LYS A 378 35.54 -1.66 2.77
C LYS A 378 34.30 -2.49 3.06
N ARG A 379 33.62 -2.97 2.02
CA ARG A 379 32.51 -3.94 2.16
C ARG A 379 32.99 -5.31 1.70
N ARG A 380 32.89 -6.30 2.58
CA ARG A 380 33.15 -7.70 2.24
C ARG A 380 32.19 -8.17 1.17
N ASP A 381 32.72 -8.72 0.08
CA ASP A 381 31.95 -9.22 -1.07
C ASP A 381 30.84 -10.21 -0.64
N SER A 382 31.17 -11.19 0.21
CA SER A 382 30.16 -12.16 0.69
C SER A 382 29.02 -11.52 1.50
N SER A 383 29.22 -10.32 2.04
CA SER A 383 28.19 -9.61 2.82
C SER A 383 27.12 -8.95 1.95
N GLU A 384 27.34 -8.84 0.64
CA GLU A 384 26.32 -8.36 -0.30
C GLU A 384 25.08 -9.24 -0.31
N SER A 385 25.21 -10.52 0.02
CA SER A 385 24.07 -11.41 0.15
C SER A 385 23.63 -11.53 1.61
N GLY A 386 22.39 -11.14 1.87
CA GLY A 386 21.74 -11.30 3.18
C GLY A 386 22.14 -10.24 4.21
N THR A 387 22.73 -9.11 3.79
CA THR A 387 22.83 -7.91 4.62
C THR A 387 22.40 -6.66 3.86
N PHE A 388 21.93 -5.67 4.59
CA PHE A 388 21.46 -4.39 4.06
C PHE A 388 22.14 -3.24 4.77
N LEU A 389 22.71 -2.33 4.00
CA LEU A 389 23.47 -1.20 4.51
C LEU A 389 22.73 0.10 4.22
N THR A 390 22.60 0.95 5.23
CA THR A 390 22.23 2.36 5.07
C THR A 390 23.13 3.21 5.96
N ALA A 391 23.43 4.44 5.55
CA ALA A 391 24.00 5.41 6.47
C ALA A 391 22.87 6.21 7.13
N GLN A 392 23.00 6.44 8.42
CA GLN A 392 22.07 7.26 9.17
C GLN A 392 22.72 8.58 9.51
N VAL A 393 21.97 9.66 9.36
CA VAL A 393 22.45 11.02 9.59
C VAL A 393 21.67 11.66 10.73
N SER A 394 22.37 12.49 11.51
CA SER A 394 21.77 13.24 12.61
C SER A 394 22.45 14.59 12.74
N ASP A 395 21.68 15.60 13.17
CA ASP A 395 22.21 16.92 13.53
C ASP A 395 22.35 17.08 15.07
N ASN A 396 21.86 16.11 15.85
CA ASN A 396 21.75 16.20 17.32
C ASN A 396 22.12 14.92 18.10
N LEU A 397 22.52 13.83 17.42
CA LEU A 397 22.80 12.49 17.97
C LEU A 397 21.59 11.74 18.56
N THR A 398 20.40 12.34 18.56
CA THR A 398 19.18 11.72 19.13
C THR A 398 18.21 11.29 18.04
N SER A 399 17.95 12.15 17.06
CA SER A 399 17.11 11.87 15.90
C SER A 399 17.98 11.45 14.73
N TRP A 400 17.74 10.25 14.21
CA TRP A 400 18.48 9.69 13.08
C TRP A 400 17.56 9.51 11.88
N THR A 401 18.03 9.92 10.71
CA THR A 401 17.33 9.74 9.43
C THR A 401 18.14 8.81 8.56
N ASN A 402 17.51 7.78 8.00
CA ASN A 402 18.15 6.92 6.99
C ASN A 402 18.39 7.73 5.71
N ILE A 403 19.56 7.59 5.12
CA ILE A 403 19.75 7.92 3.70
C ILE A 403 19.33 6.72 2.85
N PRO A 404 19.15 6.86 1.53
CA PRO A 404 18.86 5.73 0.65
C PRO A 404 19.84 4.57 0.86
N ALA A 405 19.35 3.33 0.70
CA ALA A 405 20.16 2.13 0.86
C ALA A 405 21.43 2.18 0.00
N ILE A 406 22.53 1.67 0.55
CA ILE A 406 23.79 1.50 -0.17
C ILE A 406 23.60 0.28 -1.07
N PRO A 407 23.59 0.46 -2.41
CA PRO A 407 23.27 -0.63 -3.33
C PRO A 407 24.37 -1.70 -3.36
N ILE A 408 24.04 -2.84 -3.95
CA ILE A 408 25.00 -3.89 -4.31
C ILE A 408 25.50 -3.61 -5.73
N GLY A 409 26.78 -3.87 -5.98
CA GLY A 409 27.40 -3.62 -7.27
C GLY A 409 27.87 -2.18 -7.50
N PRO A 410 28.52 -1.93 -8.65
CA PRO A 410 29.07 -0.63 -8.99
C PRO A 410 27.96 0.41 -9.15
N SER A 411 28.05 1.49 -8.38
CA SER A 411 27.07 2.57 -8.39
C SER A 411 27.79 3.90 -8.39
N PRO A 412 27.74 4.69 -9.48
CA PRO A 412 28.22 6.06 -9.49
C PRO A 412 27.03 7.01 -9.27
N SER A 413 26.61 7.18 -8.02
CA SER A 413 25.59 8.18 -7.67
C SER A 413 26.22 9.36 -6.92
N ALA A 414 25.49 10.49 -6.84
CA ALA A 414 25.93 11.65 -6.08
C ALA A 414 26.07 11.37 -4.57
N PHE A 415 25.32 10.39 -4.05
CA PHE A 415 25.26 10.03 -2.63
C PHE A 415 26.15 8.84 -2.30
N THR A 416 26.21 7.83 -3.16
CA THR A 416 26.98 6.61 -2.93
C THR A 416 27.81 6.29 -4.17
N SER A 417 29.11 6.09 -3.98
CA SER A 417 30.04 5.58 -4.97
C SER A 417 30.54 4.23 -4.51
N ILE A 418 30.40 3.21 -5.35
CA ILE A 418 30.93 1.86 -5.10
C ILE A 418 31.90 1.53 -6.23
N VAL A 419 33.15 1.24 -5.87
CA VAL A 419 34.13 0.66 -6.78
C VAL A 419 34.15 -0.83 -6.52
N GLU A 420 33.49 -1.58 -7.39
CA GLU A 420 33.49 -3.04 -7.35
C GLU A 420 34.93 -3.54 -7.55
N ASN A 421 35.43 -4.31 -6.59
CA ASN A 421 36.73 -4.94 -6.71
C ASN A 421 36.57 -6.31 -7.41
N VAL A 422 37.60 -6.76 -8.13
CA VAL A 422 37.45 -7.93 -9.03
C VAL A 422 37.37 -9.23 -8.22
N GLY A 423 36.37 -10.07 -8.52
CA GLY A 423 36.18 -11.37 -7.87
C GLY A 423 35.62 -11.19 -6.46
N ASN A 424 36.13 -11.95 -5.49
CA ASN A 424 35.61 -11.92 -4.11
C ASN A 424 36.38 -10.91 -3.22
N ALA A 425 36.87 -9.82 -3.81
CA ALA A 425 37.65 -8.82 -3.10
C ALA A 425 36.73 -7.74 -2.53
N ASP A 426 37.04 -7.25 -1.33
CA ASP A 426 36.20 -6.24 -0.66
C ASP A 426 36.12 -4.92 -1.44
N ASP A 427 34.89 -4.43 -1.62
CA ASP A 427 34.60 -3.21 -2.38
C ASP A 427 34.98 -1.93 -1.63
N ASP A 428 35.39 -0.90 -2.37
CA ASP A 428 35.51 0.45 -1.83
C ASP A 428 34.16 1.17 -1.90
N VAL A 429 33.57 1.44 -0.72
CA VAL A 429 32.32 2.19 -0.60
C VAL A 429 32.61 3.60 -0.10
N THR A 430 32.07 4.60 -0.80
CA THR A 430 32.09 6.01 -0.39
C THR A 430 30.67 6.55 -0.32
N VAL A 431 30.27 7.04 0.84
CA VAL A 431 28.97 7.70 1.06
C VAL A 431 29.21 9.19 1.28
N ARG A 432 28.54 10.05 0.51
CA ARG A 432 28.59 11.51 0.59
C ARG A 432 27.29 12.04 1.15
N ILE A 433 27.38 12.72 2.29
CA ILE A 433 26.24 13.30 3.01
C ILE A 433 26.34 14.82 2.93
N PRO A 434 25.44 15.48 2.17
CA PRO A 434 25.44 16.93 2.07
C PRO A 434 25.30 17.58 3.44
N ARG A 435 26.10 18.62 3.72
CA ARG A 435 26.01 19.34 4.99
C ARG A 435 24.80 20.26 5.06
N ASN A 436 24.30 20.75 3.91
CA ASN A 436 23.13 21.62 3.79
C ASN A 436 23.11 22.82 4.76
N GLY A 437 24.29 23.36 5.08
CA GLY A 437 24.42 24.49 6.02
C GLY A 437 24.31 24.12 7.51
N SER A 438 24.10 22.84 7.86
CA SER A 438 24.11 22.40 9.26
C SER A 438 25.49 22.62 9.89
N SER A 439 25.52 23.26 11.07
CA SER A 439 26.75 23.52 11.83
C SER A 439 27.30 22.28 12.54
N LYS A 440 26.47 21.25 12.70
CA LYS A 440 26.80 19.92 13.22
C LYS A 440 26.14 18.87 12.33
N ARG A 441 26.87 17.81 12.01
CA ARG A 441 26.37 16.67 11.25
C ARG A 441 27.10 15.43 11.75
N PHE A 442 26.35 14.37 12.03
CA PHE A 442 26.84 13.08 12.46
C PHE A 442 26.38 12.02 11.48
N VAL A 443 27.22 10.99 11.30
CA VAL A 443 26.90 9.82 10.48
C VAL A 443 27.24 8.56 11.24
N ARG A 444 26.41 7.52 11.06
CA ARG A 444 26.76 6.14 11.41
C ARG A 444 26.34 5.20 10.28
N LEU A 445 27.05 4.09 10.14
CA LEU A 445 26.62 2.99 9.28
C LEU A 445 25.64 2.11 10.06
N SER A 446 24.53 1.74 9.43
CA SER A 446 23.56 0.79 9.96
C SER A 446 23.54 -0.42 9.05
N VAL A 447 23.74 -1.60 9.64
CA VAL A 447 23.66 -2.88 8.95
C VAL A 447 22.50 -3.66 9.54
N MET A 448 21.66 -4.20 8.66
CA MET A 448 20.59 -5.13 9.01
C MET A 448 20.86 -6.48 8.35
N LYS A 449 20.49 -7.56 9.03
CA LYS A 449 20.50 -8.93 8.53
C LYS A 449 19.08 -9.46 8.55
#